data_AF-A0A2W4URF3-F1
#
_entry.id   AF-A0A2W4URF3-F1
#
_cell.length_a   1.000
_cell.length_b   1.000
_cell.length_c   1.000
_cell.angle_alpha   90.00
_cell.angle_beta   90.00
_cell.angle_gamma   90.00
#
_symmetry.space_group_name_H-M   'P 1'
#
loop_
_entity.id
_entity.type
_entity.pdbx_description
1 polymer ?
#
loop_
_entity_poly.entity_id
_entity_poly.type
_entity_poly.pdbx_seq_one_letter_code
_entity_poly.pdbx_strand_id
1 'polypeptide(L)'
;MMGVDNLSMTLDGEMIVVEDGGDMRAMVLLPDRSTIPLLRLPGDAGGTEVTGPAFSPDGRRLYVSNQRALRNGETVSFGQGGVVYEITMPFTVRVNPPVARAMPAA
;
A
#
# COMPACT_ATOMS: atom_id res chain seq x y z
N MET A 1 -7.55 10.81 -8.21
CA MET A 1 -7.33 10.29 -6.85
C MET A 1 -8.37 10.91 -5.93
N MET A 2 -9.05 10.12 -5.12
CA MET A 2 -10.02 10.58 -4.11
C MET A 2 -9.64 9.93 -2.77
N GLY A 3 -9.67 10.69 -1.67
CA GLY A 3 -9.30 10.21 -0.32
C GLY A 3 -7.85 9.72 -0.27
N VAL A 4 -6.88 10.56 0.06
CA VAL A 4 -5.49 10.08 0.21
C VAL A 4 -5.29 9.53 1.61
N ASP A 5 -4.74 8.33 1.75
CA ASP A 5 -4.37 7.74 3.05
C ASP A 5 -2.85 7.83 3.28
N ASN A 6 -2.11 6.77 2.93
CA ASN A 6 -0.68 6.67 3.23
C ASN A 6 0.20 6.94 2.01
N LEU A 7 1.50 7.07 2.27
CA LEU A 7 2.53 7.13 1.24
C LEU A 7 3.75 6.29 1.60
N SER A 8 4.54 5.95 0.59
CA SER A 8 5.85 5.31 0.70
C SER A 8 6.82 5.95 -0.29
N MET A 9 8.11 6.00 0.03
CA MET A 9 9.14 6.53 -0.85
C MET A 9 10.19 5.49 -1.19
N THR A 10 10.68 5.53 -2.43
CA THR A 10 11.88 4.81 -2.85
C THR A 10 13.12 5.71 -2.69
N LEU A 11 14.32 5.12 -2.79
CA LEU A 11 15.59 5.86 -2.86
C LEU A 11 15.85 6.46 -4.24
N ASP A 12 15.07 6.06 -5.25
CA ASP A 12 15.10 6.64 -6.59
C ASP A 12 14.23 7.91 -6.68
N GLY A 13 13.45 8.21 -5.64
CA GLY A 13 12.67 9.44 -5.49
C GLY A 13 11.21 9.31 -5.91
N GLU A 14 10.73 8.09 -6.21
CA GLU A 14 9.32 7.87 -6.44
C GLU A 14 8.54 7.94 -5.11
N MET A 15 7.45 8.70 -5.11
CA MET A 15 6.47 8.72 -4.03
C MET A 15 5.25 7.89 -4.45
N ILE A 16 5.01 6.79 -3.75
CA ILE A 16 3.78 6.01 -3.90
C ILE A 16 2.75 6.55 -2.94
N VAL A 17 1.54 6.80 -3.43
CA VAL A 17 0.37 7.23 -2.64
C VAL A 17 -0.78 6.24 -2.84
N VAL A 18 -1.54 5.98 -1.78
CA VAL A 18 -2.66 5.02 -1.79
C VAL A 18 -3.99 5.70 -1.47
N GLU A 19 -5.09 5.17 -2.02
CA GLU A 19 -6.44 5.70 -1.85
C GLU A 19 -7.18 5.11 -0.64
N ASP A 20 -7.81 5.98 0.16
CA ASP A 20 -8.95 5.70 1.03
C ASP A 20 -10.25 5.75 0.22
N GLY A 21 -10.80 4.57 -0.05
CA GLY A 21 -11.92 4.37 -0.95
C GLY A 21 -11.58 4.68 -2.42
N GLY A 22 -12.52 5.34 -3.11
CA GLY A 22 -12.37 5.68 -4.52
C GLY A 22 -12.25 4.43 -5.41
N ASP A 23 -11.17 4.34 -6.17
CA ASP A 23 -10.94 3.20 -7.06
C ASP A 23 -10.05 2.12 -6.43
N MET A 24 -9.62 2.26 -5.15
CA MET A 24 -8.76 1.31 -4.44
C MET A 24 -7.40 1.10 -5.11
N ARG A 25 -6.67 2.20 -5.38
CA ARG A 25 -5.39 2.18 -6.11
C ARG A 25 -4.18 2.55 -5.26
N ALA A 26 -3.02 2.11 -5.72
CA ALA A 26 -1.74 2.76 -5.46
C ALA A 26 -1.26 3.45 -6.74
N MET A 27 -0.71 4.67 -6.61
CA MET A 27 -0.20 5.47 -7.72
C MET A 27 1.16 6.05 -7.38
N VAL A 28 1.97 6.34 -8.41
CA VAL A 28 3.12 7.23 -8.27
C VAL A 28 2.62 8.68 -8.36
N LEU A 29 3.01 9.52 -7.40
CA LEU A 29 2.83 10.98 -7.49
C LEU A 29 4.06 11.60 -8.16
N LEU A 30 3.84 12.32 -9.25
CA LEU A 30 4.90 13.01 -10.00
C LEU A 30 5.12 14.44 -9.48
N PRO A 31 6.30 15.05 -9.73
CA PRO A 31 6.58 16.43 -9.29
C PRO A 31 5.63 17.49 -9.83
N ASP A 32 5.03 17.26 -11.00
CA ASP A 32 4.02 18.14 -11.60
C ASP A 32 2.60 17.95 -11.02
N ARG A 33 2.48 17.14 -9.96
CA ARG A 33 1.25 16.77 -9.24
C ARG A 33 0.30 15.86 -10.04
N SER A 34 0.73 15.34 -11.19
CA SER A 34 0.01 14.26 -11.86
C SER A 34 0.29 12.91 -11.20
N THR A 35 -0.53 11.91 -11.51
CA THR A 35 -0.38 10.56 -10.96
C THR A 35 -0.32 9.48 -12.05
N ILE A 36 0.50 8.47 -11.82
CA ILE A 36 0.58 7.26 -12.66
C ILE A 36 0.00 6.09 -11.85
N PRO A 37 -1.12 5.47 -12.27
CA PRO A 37 -1.63 4.27 -11.62
C PRO A 37 -0.63 3.11 -11.69
N LEU A 38 -0.32 2.49 -10.55
CA LEU A 38 0.52 1.29 -10.49
C LEU A 38 -0.31 0.02 -10.39
N LEU A 39 -1.33 0.04 -9.52
CA LEU A 39 -2.17 -1.11 -9.26
C LEU A 39 -3.54 -0.68 -8.76
N ARG A 40 -4.49 -1.62 -8.84
CA ARG A 40 -5.81 -1.53 -8.25
C ARG A 40 -6.09 -2.83 -7.49
N LEU A 41 -6.47 -2.74 -6.22
CA LEU A 41 -6.89 -3.92 -5.47
C LEU A 41 -8.26 -4.40 -5.95
N PRO A 42 -8.50 -5.72 -5.95
CA PRO A 42 -9.80 -6.25 -6.33
C PRO A 42 -10.85 -6.01 -5.23
N GLY A 43 -12.13 -6.12 -5.60
CA GLY A 43 -13.27 -6.01 -4.68
C GLY A 43 -14.04 -4.69 -4.80
N ASP A 44 -15.04 -4.54 -3.94
CA ASP A 44 -15.81 -3.30 -3.79
C ASP A 44 -14.99 -2.29 -2.98
N ALA A 45 -15.02 -1.02 -3.40
CA ALA A 45 -14.35 0.10 -2.73
C ALA A 45 -15.18 0.67 -1.56
N GLY A 46 -16.46 0.29 -1.45
CA GLY A 46 -17.37 0.79 -0.42
C GLY A 46 -16.87 0.50 0.99
N GLY A 47 -16.51 1.56 1.73
CA GLY A 47 -16.16 1.46 3.16
C GLY A 47 -14.85 0.73 3.44
N THR A 48 -13.91 0.76 2.50
CA THR A 48 -12.56 0.18 2.62
C THR A 48 -11.50 1.14 2.05
N GLU A 49 -10.23 0.87 2.33
CA GLU A 49 -9.08 1.66 1.87
C GLU A 49 -7.86 0.81 1.55
N VAL A 50 -7.04 1.28 0.61
CA VAL A 50 -5.68 0.80 0.42
C VAL A 50 -4.79 1.54 1.41
N THR A 51 -4.10 0.81 2.28
CA THR A 51 -3.33 1.39 3.39
C THR A 51 -1.99 0.69 3.56
N GLY A 52 -1.06 1.33 4.26
CA GLY A 52 0.25 0.80 4.64
C GLY A 52 1.14 0.30 3.49
N PRO A 53 1.37 1.09 2.40
CA PRO A 53 2.28 0.69 1.34
C PRO A 53 3.72 0.55 1.86
N ALA A 54 4.32 -0.62 1.66
CA ALA A 54 5.69 -0.91 2.07
C ALA A 54 6.40 -1.79 1.04
N PHE A 55 7.58 -1.37 0.60
CA PHE A 55 8.41 -2.20 -0.27
C PHE A 55 9.18 -3.26 0.54
N SER A 56 9.39 -4.43 -0.06
CA SER A 56 10.32 -5.42 0.48
C SER A 56 11.76 -4.87 0.49
N PRO A 57 12.64 -5.34 1.39
CA PRO A 57 14.02 -4.85 1.46
C PRO A 57 14.84 -5.08 0.19
N ASP A 58 14.48 -6.10 -0.60
CA ASP A 58 15.10 -6.38 -1.91
C ASP A 58 14.50 -5.57 -3.05
N GLY A 59 13.48 -4.74 -2.78
CA GLY A 59 12.81 -3.86 -3.74
C GLY A 59 11.90 -4.56 -4.75
N ARG A 60 11.67 -5.87 -4.63
CA ARG A 60 10.96 -6.68 -5.63
C ARG A 60 9.46 -6.81 -5.37
N ARG A 61 9.00 -6.48 -4.17
CA ARG A 61 7.60 -6.63 -3.74
C ARG A 61 7.10 -5.33 -3.13
N LEU A 62 5.82 -5.03 -3.36
CA LEU A 62 5.07 -4.01 -2.66
C LEU A 62 3.99 -4.71 -1.82
N TYR A 63 3.99 -4.44 -0.53
CA TYR A 63 2.93 -4.82 0.38
C TYR A 63 1.96 -3.67 0.53
N VAL A 64 0.67 -3.96 0.47
CA VAL A 64 -0.41 -3.03 0.80
C VAL A 64 -1.49 -3.79 1.55
N SER A 65 -2.23 -3.09 2.39
CA SER A 65 -3.39 -3.65 3.07
C SER A 65 -4.66 -3.09 2.44
N ASN A 66 -5.68 -3.94 2.33
CA ASN A 66 -7.07 -3.54 2.12
C ASN A 66 -7.72 -3.52 3.51
N GLN A 67 -7.86 -2.33 4.10
CA GLN A 67 -8.41 -2.18 5.45
C GLN A 67 -9.92 -2.44 5.42
N ARG A 68 -10.44 -3.20 6.39
CA ARG A 68 -11.87 -3.57 6.43
C ARG A 68 -12.34 -4.35 5.19
N ALA A 69 -11.42 -4.98 4.45
CA ALA A 69 -11.77 -5.93 3.39
C ALA A 69 -12.84 -6.91 3.89
N LEU A 70 -13.77 -7.27 2.99
CA LEU A 70 -14.81 -8.25 3.26
C LEU A 70 -14.21 -9.54 3.84
N ARG A 71 -14.87 -10.12 4.84
CA ARG A 71 -14.51 -11.44 5.36
C ARG A 71 -15.50 -12.43 4.78
N ASN A 72 -15.01 -13.43 4.04
CA ASN A 72 -15.85 -14.41 3.33
C ASN A 72 -16.86 -13.77 2.34
N GLY A 73 -16.53 -12.61 1.77
CA GLY A 73 -17.42 -11.89 0.84
C GLY A 73 -18.50 -11.04 1.51
N GLU A 74 -18.50 -10.93 2.84
CA GLU A 74 -19.44 -10.10 3.60
C GLU A 74 -18.76 -8.88 4.22
N THR A 75 -19.50 -7.76 4.29
CA THR A 75 -19.04 -6.54 4.97
C THR A 75 -18.92 -6.82 6.46
N VAL A 76 -17.77 -6.48 7.04
CA VAL A 76 -17.51 -6.66 8.47
C VAL A 76 -17.29 -5.32 9.16
N SER A 77 -17.53 -5.30 10.47
CA SER A 77 -17.32 -4.10 11.28
C SER A 77 -15.85 -3.68 11.28
N PHE A 78 -15.60 -2.42 11.65
CA PHE A 78 -14.24 -1.91 11.86
C PHE A 78 -13.43 -2.86 12.78
N GLY A 79 -12.21 -3.18 12.36
CA GLY A 79 -11.30 -4.07 13.08
C GLY A 79 -11.59 -5.58 12.97
N GLN A 80 -12.62 -5.99 12.20
CA GLN A 80 -13.00 -7.41 12.08
C GLN A 80 -12.61 -8.05 10.73
N GLY A 81 -12.01 -7.27 9.83
CA GLY A 81 -11.55 -7.71 8.53
C GLY A 81 -10.37 -6.91 8.01
N GLY A 82 -9.80 -7.41 6.92
CA GLY A 82 -8.64 -6.84 6.27
C GLY A 82 -7.84 -7.93 5.57
N VAL A 83 -7.21 -7.55 4.46
CA VAL A 83 -6.34 -8.45 3.70
C VAL A 83 -5.03 -7.72 3.42
N VAL A 84 -3.91 -8.37 3.66
CA VAL A 84 -2.60 -7.89 3.20
C VAL A 84 -2.29 -8.55 1.87
N TYR A 85 -1.98 -7.73 0.86
CA TYR A 85 -1.52 -8.18 -0.45
C TYR A 85 -0.01 -8.07 -0.50
N GLU A 86 0.62 -9.13 -1.01
CA GLU A 86 1.99 -9.10 -1.48
C GLU A 86 1.96 -9.04 -3.01
N ILE A 87 2.52 -7.97 -3.58
CA ILE A 87 2.46 -7.71 -5.00
C ILE A 87 3.88 -7.80 -5.55
N THR A 88 4.13 -8.75 -6.44
CA THR A 88 5.41 -8.84 -7.15
C THR A 88 5.47 -7.76 -8.21
N MET A 89 6.48 -6.89 -8.12
CA MET A 89 6.65 -5.79 -9.07
C MET A 89 7.38 -6.30 -10.32
N PRO A 90 7.06 -5.76 -11.52
CA PRO A 90 7.74 -6.12 -12.76
C PRO A 90 9.16 -5.54 -12.88
N PHE A 91 9.55 -4.71 -11.90
CA PHE A 91 10.87 -4.09 -11.77
C PHE A 91 11.26 -4.05 -10.28
N THR A 92 12.54 -3.82 -10.00
CA THR A 92 13.06 -3.63 -8.65
C THR A 92 13.25 -2.13 -8.38
N VAL A 93 12.88 -1.66 -7.19
CA VAL A 93 13.17 -0.30 -6.72
C VAL A 93 14.26 -0.30 -5.65
N ARG A 94 15.02 0.79 -5.50
CA ARG A 94 15.94 0.92 -4.37
C ARG A 94 15.20 1.39 -3.13
N VAL A 95 15.40 0.71 -2.01
CA VAL A 95 14.82 1.09 -0.71
C VAL A 95 15.85 0.94 0.40
N ASN A 96 15.66 1.68 1.50
CA ASN A 96 16.47 1.45 2.69
C ASN A 96 16.06 0.13 3.33
N PRO A 97 17.00 -0.79 3.61
CA PRO A 97 16.67 -1.96 4.40
C PRO A 97 16.24 -1.53 5.81
N PRO A 98 15.37 -2.29 6.49
CA PRO A 98 15.04 -2.04 7.88
C PRO A 98 16.31 -1.98 8.72
N VAL A 99 16.55 -0.84 9.37
CA VAL A 99 17.70 -0.65 10.28
C VAL A 99 17.39 -1.04 11.73
N ALA A 100 16.18 -1.54 11.97
CA ALA A 100 15.74 -1.99 13.29
C ALA A 100 16.66 -3.10 13.79
N ARG A 101 17.07 -2.99 15.06
CA ARG A 101 17.83 -4.03 15.76
C ARG A 101 16.94 -4.62 16.85
N ALA A 102 17.18 -5.88 17.21
CA ALA A 102 16.55 -6.46 18.38
C ALA A 102 16.84 -5.56 19.59
N MET A 103 15.81 -5.33 20.42
CA MET A 103 16.04 -4.68 21.70
C MET A 103 17.01 -5.54 22.53
N PRO A 104 17.96 -4.94 23.27
CA PRO A 104 18.75 -5.68 24.22
C PRO A 104 17.84 -6.48 25.15
N ALA A 105 18.23 -7.72 25.47
CA ALA A 105 17.55 -8.45 26.54
C ALA A 105 17.63 -7.62 27.84
N ALA A 106 16.52 -7.55 28.57
CA ALA A 106 16.43 -6.87 29.86
C ALA A 106 17.33 -7.54 30.91
#